data_AF-A0A447UQJ3-F1
#
_entry.id   AF-A0A447UQJ3-F1
#
_cell.length_a   1.000
_cell.length_b   1.000
_cell.length_c   1.000
_cell.angle_alpha   90.00
_cell.angle_beta   90.00
_cell.angle_gamma   90.00
#
_symmetry.space_group_name_H-M   'P 1'
#
loop_
_entity.id
_entity.type
_entity.pdbx_description
1 polymer ?
#
loop_
_entity_poly.entity_id
_entity_poly.type
_entity_poly.pdbx_seq_one_letter_code
_entity_poly.pdbx_strand_id
1 'polypeptide(L)'
;MVRFLTSAFSLKLEDLADEWFVSRATLQNDMAEVREWLRRYHLTLETRPRHGMKLFGSEMAIRACLTDLLWTLAQQDPANPLIVEEALNAGVPEQLQPIFAGNIYPFSYPSDR
;
A
#
# COMPACT_ATOMS: atom_id res chain seq x y z
N MET A 1 3.17 7.75 2.91
CA MET A 1 3.71 6.94 1.79
C MET A 1 2.75 5.86 1.31
N VAL A 2 2.36 4.89 2.16
CA VAL A 2 1.46 3.77 1.81
C VAL A 2 0.20 4.23 1.06
N ARG A 3 -0.50 5.25 1.57
CA ARG A 3 -1.72 5.79 0.92
C ARG A 3 -1.52 6.18 -0.55
N PHE A 4 -0.37 6.73 -0.92
CA PHE A 4 -0.10 7.09 -2.32
C PHE A 4 0.27 5.89 -3.18
N LEU A 5 0.93 4.87 -2.61
CA LEU A 5 1.30 3.64 -3.31
C LEU A 5 0.08 2.75 -3.60
N THR A 6 -0.94 2.80 -2.75
CA THR A 6 -2.13 1.94 -2.85
C THR A 6 -3.38 2.62 -3.42
N SER A 7 -3.35 3.94 -3.61
CA SER A 7 -4.51 4.66 -4.16
C SER A 7 -4.53 4.64 -5.68
N ALA A 8 -5.68 4.26 -6.26
CA ALA A 8 -5.95 4.41 -7.69
C ALA A 8 -6.26 5.87 -8.09
N PHE A 9 -6.67 6.69 -7.13
CA PHE A 9 -7.15 8.06 -7.34
C PHE A 9 -6.23 9.10 -6.72
N SER A 10 -6.39 10.35 -7.17
CA SER A 10 -5.71 11.49 -6.58
C SER A 10 -6.20 11.72 -5.16
N LEU A 11 -5.28 12.03 -4.24
CA LEU A 11 -5.58 12.31 -2.84
C LEU A 11 -5.31 13.78 -2.54
N LYS A 12 -6.24 14.47 -1.90
CA LYS A 12 -5.96 15.83 -1.45
C LYS A 12 -5.26 15.81 -0.10
N LEU A 13 -4.33 16.74 0.07
CA LEU A 13 -3.59 16.86 1.32
C LEU A 13 -4.45 17.36 2.48
N GLU A 14 -5.49 18.15 2.18
CA GLU A 14 -6.48 18.60 3.17
C GLU A 14 -7.24 17.41 3.76
N ASP A 15 -7.80 16.55 2.90
CA ASP A 15 -8.53 15.36 3.32
C ASP A 15 -7.66 14.42 4.16
N LEU A 16 -6.39 14.20 3.76
CA LEU A 16 -5.45 13.37 4.51
C LEU A 16 -5.06 14.00 5.86
N ALA A 17 -4.92 15.33 5.92
CA ALA A 17 -4.59 16.02 7.16
C ALA A 17 -5.73 15.91 8.17
N ASP A 18 -6.96 16.05 7.70
CA ASP A 18 -8.17 15.88 8.51
C ASP A 18 -8.32 14.42 8.99
N GLU A 19 -8.12 13.42 8.12
CA GLU A 19 -8.17 11.99 8.47
C GLU A 19 -7.12 11.62 9.54
N TRP A 20 -5.93 12.22 9.46
CA TRP A 20 -4.82 11.94 10.38
C TRP A 20 -4.75 12.88 11.58
N PHE A 21 -5.71 13.78 11.73
CA PHE A 21 -5.77 14.77 12.82
C PHE A 21 -4.48 15.61 12.95
N VAL A 22 -3.89 15.99 11.81
CA VAL A 22 -2.69 16.84 11.74
C VAL A 22 -2.98 18.12 10.98
N SER A 23 -2.14 19.14 11.16
CA SER A 23 -2.27 20.35 10.35
C SER A 23 -1.83 20.09 8.92
N ARG A 24 -2.48 20.76 7.96
CA ARG A 24 -2.04 20.75 6.55
C ARG A 24 -0.58 21.18 6.40
N ALA A 25 -0.11 22.14 7.20
CA ALA A 25 1.27 22.61 7.15
C ALA A 25 2.27 21.53 7.59
N THR A 26 1.97 20.80 8.66
CA THR A 26 2.75 19.65 9.12
C THR A 26 2.87 18.63 8.01
N LEU A 27 1.73 18.19 7.46
CA LEU A 27 1.73 17.18 6.41
C LEU A 27 2.43 17.68 5.14
N GLN A 28 2.31 18.97 4.80
CA GLN A 28 3.00 19.57 3.67
C GLN A 28 4.53 19.57 3.82
N ASN A 29 5.03 19.73 5.04
CA ASN A 29 6.47 19.66 5.34
C ASN A 29 7.00 18.23 5.15
N ASP A 30 6.25 17.23 5.61
CA ASP A 30 6.62 15.81 5.46
C ASP A 30 6.68 15.38 3.98
N MET A 31 5.90 16.03 3.11
CA MET A 31 5.88 15.69 1.68
C MET A 31 7.21 15.93 0.95
N ALA A 32 8.12 16.72 1.51
CA ALA A 32 9.46 16.88 0.94
C ALA A 32 10.25 15.57 1.02
N GLU A 33 10.26 14.94 2.20
CA GLU A 33 10.92 13.67 2.43
C GLU A 33 10.24 12.53 1.64
N VAL A 34 8.91 12.50 1.63
CA VAL A 34 8.14 11.49 0.88
C VAL A 34 8.49 11.53 -0.61
N ARG A 35 8.61 12.72 -1.21
CA ARG A 35 9.00 12.86 -2.62
C ARG A 35 10.40 12.34 -2.89
N GLU A 36 11.36 12.66 -2.01
CA GLU A 36 12.74 12.21 -2.19
C GLU A 36 12.86 10.69 -2.09
N TRP A 37 12.12 10.06 -1.17
CA TRP A 37 12.04 8.61 -1.06
C TRP A 37 11.48 7.96 -2.33
N LEU A 38 10.35 8.46 -2.83
CA LEU A 38 9.70 7.95 -4.04
C LEU A 38 10.58 8.08 -5.28
N ARG A 39 11.35 9.17 -5.38
CA ARG A 39 12.25 9.44 -6.51
C ARG A 39 13.32 8.34 -6.70
N ARG A 40 13.74 7.66 -5.62
CA ARG A 40 14.69 6.53 -5.67
C ARG A 40 14.18 5.35 -6.50
N TYR A 41 12.85 5.21 -6.62
CA TYR A 41 12.18 4.19 -7.42
C TYR A 41 11.68 4.73 -8.76
N HIS A 42 12.10 5.94 -9.17
CA HIS A 42 11.55 6.64 -10.34
C HIS A 42 10.04 6.90 -10.25
N LEU A 43 9.52 7.04 -9.03
CA LEU A 43 8.13 7.41 -8.78
C LEU A 43 8.03 8.92 -8.57
N THR A 44 7.02 9.55 -9.19
CA THR A 44 6.81 10.99 -9.12
C THR A 44 5.42 11.29 -8.55
N LEU A 45 5.37 12.21 -7.60
CA LEU A 45 4.12 12.65 -6.99
C LEU A 45 3.74 14.02 -7.54
N GLU A 46 2.81 14.05 -8.49
CA GLU A 46 2.36 15.28 -9.14
C GLU A 46 1.17 15.87 -8.38
N THR A 47 1.19 17.19 -8.18
CA THR A 47 0.05 17.95 -7.65
C THR A 47 -0.74 18.57 -8.78
N ARG A 48 -2.02 18.24 -8.89
CA ARG A 48 -2.96 18.84 -9.84
C ARG A 48 -3.88 19.83 -9.10
N PRO A 49 -3.95 21.11 -9.51
CA PRO A 49 -4.87 22.07 -8.91
C PRO A 49 -6.29 21.51 -8.86
N ARG A 50 -6.98 21.66 -7.72
CA ARG A 50 -8.35 21.16 -7.46
C ARG A 50 -8.56 19.64 -7.47
N HIS A 51 -7.56 18.85 -7.86
CA HIS A 51 -7.68 17.38 -7.95
C HIS A 51 -6.85 16.64 -6.90
N GLY A 52 -5.86 17.30 -6.30
CA GLY A 52 -4.99 16.70 -5.29
C GLY A 52 -3.70 16.15 -5.89
N MET A 53 -3.06 15.24 -5.19
CA MET A 53 -1.79 14.63 -5.55
C MET A 53 -1.97 13.20 -6.02
N LYS A 54 -1.26 12.82 -7.08
CA LYS A 54 -1.28 11.47 -7.62
C LYS A 54 0.13 10.97 -7.88
N LEU A 55 0.33 9.69 -7.58
CA LEU A 55 1.58 8.99 -7.84
C LEU A 55 1.61 8.51 -9.30
N PHE A 56 2.75 8.69 -9.94
CA PHE A 56 3.04 8.25 -11.30
C PHE A 56 4.35 7.46 -11.34
N GLY A 57 4.38 6.45 -12.20
CA GLY A 57 5.51 5.56 -12.40
C GLY A 57 5.07 4.23 -13.00
N SER A 58 6.02 3.35 -13.26
CA SER A 58 5.69 2.00 -13.71
C SER A 58 5.06 1.19 -12.56
N GLU A 59 4.18 0.26 -12.92
CA GLU A 59 3.58 -0.67 -11.96
C GLU A 59 4.65 -1.46 -11.21
N MET A 60 5.70 -1.90 -11.92
CA MET A 60 6.84 -2.59 -11.35
C MET A 60 7.59 -1.73 -10.31
N ALA A 61 7.75 -0.43 -10.57
CA ALA A 61 8.38 0.48 -9.63
C ALA A 61 7.54 0.70 -8.36
N ILE A 62 6.21 0.75 -8.51
CA ILE A 62 5.28 0.82 -7.37
C ILE A 62 5.39 -0.46 -6.54
N ARG A 63 5.40 -1.64 -7.18
CA ARG A 63 5.60 -2.92 -6.50
C ARG A 63 6.92 -2.97 -5.75
N ALA A 64 8.03 -2.62 -6.40
CA ALA A 64 9.34 -2.61 -5.75
C ALA A 64 9.37 -1.69 -4.52
N CYS A 65 8.85 -0.47 -4.65
CA CYS A 65 8.78 0.48 -3.52
C CYS A 65 7.91 -0.05 -2.37
N LEU A 66 6.77 -0.64 -2.69
CA LEU A 66 5.87 -1.22 -1.68
C LEU A 66 6.50 -2.43 -0.99
N THR A 67 7.15 -3.33 -1.74
CA THR A 67 7.84 -4.50 -1.19
C THR A 67 8.95 -4.09 -0.23
N ASP A 68 9.81 -3.14 -0.61
CA ASP A 68 10.90 -2.67 0.25
C ASP A 68 10.36 -1.99 1.52
N LEU A 69 9.26 -1.24 1.41
CA LEU A 69 8.57 -0.66 2.57
C LEU A 69 8.05 -1.74 3.52
N LEU A 70 7.33 -2.73 3.01
CA LEU A 70 6.77 -3.83 3.82
C LEU A 70 7.88 -4.64 4.49
N TRP A 71 8.96 -4.92 3.76
CA TRP A 71 10.15 -5.59 4.30
C TRP A 71 10.83 -4.79 5.42
N THR A 72 10.88 -3.46 5.28
CA THR A 72 11.43 -2.58 6.32
C THR A 72 10.55 -2.60 7.57
N LEU A 73 9.22 -2.53 7.41
CA LEU A 73 8.28 -2.59 8.53
C LEU A 73 8.39 -3.92 9.28
N ALA A 74 8.54 -5.05 8.56
CA ALA A 74 8.68 -6.38 9.15
C ALA A 74 9.92 -6.55 10.02
N GLN A 75 11.01 -5.87 9.67
CA GLN A 75 12.23 -5.89 10.49
C GLN A 75 12.13 -4.98 11.72
N GLN A 76 11.37 -3.89 11.64
CA GLN A 76 11.24 -2.93 12.73
C GLN A 76 10.26 -3.42 13.80
N ASP A 77 9.13 -3.96 13.37
CA ASP A 77 8.08 -4.45 14.26
C ASP A 77 7.33 -5.61 13.57
N PRO A 78 7.65 -6.87 13.92
CA PRO A 78 6.96 -8.05 13.38
C PRO A 78 5.45 -8.09 13.67
N ALA A 79 4.96 -7.32 14.65
CA ALA A 79 3.55 -7.23 14.99
C ALA A 79 2.84 -6.03 14.34
N ASN A 80 3.48 -5.36 13.37
CA ASN A 80 2.91 -4.20 12.72
C ASN A 80 1.60 -4.55 11.96
N PRO A 81 0.49 -3.84 12.20
CA PRO A 81 -0.83 -4.14 11.61
C PRO A 81 -0.89 -4.21 10.08
N LEU A 82 0.12 -3.70 9.36
CA LEU A 82 0.16 -3.74 7.89
C LEU A 82 0.81 -5.01 7.32
N ILE A 83 1.40 -5.85 8.17
CA ILE A 83 2.18 -7.03 7.76
C ILE A 83 1.85 -8.30 8.56
N VAL A 84 1.03 -8.18 9.61
CA VAL A 84 0.55 -9.36 10.35
C VAL A 84 -0.33 -10.23 9.45
N GLU A 85 -0.20 -11.54 9.62
CA GLU A 85 -0.87 -12.54 8.80
C GLU A 85 -2.39 -12.35 8.79
N GLU A 86 -2.96 -11.98 9.93
CA GLU A 86 -4.39 -11.67 10.07
C GLU A 86 -4.80 -10.48 9.20
N ALA A 87 -3.98 -9.43 9.09
CA ALA A 87 -4.29 -8.26 8.28
C ALA A 87 -4.10 -8.51 6.78
N LEU A 88 -3.11 -9.33 6.41
CA LEU A 88 -2.87 -9.73 5.03
C LEU A 88 -3.94 -10.69 4.50
N ASN A 89 -4.46 -11.56 5.37
CA ASN A 89 -5.45 -12.57 5.03
C ASN A 89 -6.89 -12.17 5.39
N ALA A 90 -7.12 -11.04 6.06
CA ALA A 90 -8.47 -10.61 6.47
C ALA A 90 -9.43 -10.54 5.28
N GLY A 91 -10.44 -11.41 5.25
CA GLY A 91 -11.44 -11.43 4.19
C GLY A 91 -11.00 -12.16 2.91
N VAL A 92 -9.71 -12.50 2.77
CA VAL A 92 -9.18 -13.19 1.58
C VAL A 92 -9.75 -14.61 1.47
N PRO A 93 -9.80 -15.44 2.54
CA PRO A 93 -10.44 -16.75 2.48
C PRO A 93 -11.88 -16.68 1.98
N GLU A 94 -12.67 -15.73 2.48
CA GLU A 94 -14.07 -15.51 2.10
C GLU A 94 -14.20 -15.04 0.64
N GLN A 95 -13.32 -14.15 0.18
CA GLN A 95 -13.28 -13.64 -1.19
C GLN A 95 -12.81 -14.68 -2.20
N LEU A 96 -11.99 -15.64 -1.77
CA LEU A 96 -11.54 -16.75 -2.61
C LEU A 96 -12.53 -17.92 -2.64
N GLN A 97 -13.52 -17.99 -1.73
CA GLN A 97 -14.55 -19.05 -1.73
C GLN A 97 -15.24 -19.25 -3.09
N PRO A 98 -15.66 -18.21 -3.82
CA PRO A 98 -16.29 -18.38 -5.13
C PRO A 98 -15.31 -18.89 -6.20
N ILE A 99 -14.02 -18.55 -6.06
CA ILE A 99 -12.95 -18.97 -6.98
C ILE A 99 -12.63 -20.45 -6.76
N PHE A 100 -12.57 -20.89 -5.50
CA PHE A 100 -12.39 -22.29 -5.14
C PHE A 100 -13.63 -23.16 -5.44
N ALA A 101 -14.83 -22.58 -5.40
CA ALA A 101 -16.08 -23.27 -5.77
C ALA A 101 -16.26 -23.44 -7.28
N GLY A 102 -15.53 -22.66 -8.10
CA GLY A 102 -15.79 -22.50 -9.52
C GLY A 102 -15.03 -23.42 -10.48
N ASN A 103 -13.88 -24.00 -10.14
CA ASN A 103 -13.17 -24.96 -11.01
C ASN A 103 -12.11 -25.80 -10.26
N ILE A 104 -12.35 -27.12 -10.19
CA ILE A 104 -11.39 -28.25 -10.20
C ILE A 104 -10.07 -28.10 -9.41
N TYR A 105 -10.02 -28.63 -8.19
CA TYR A 105 -8.76 -29.09 -7.58
C TYR A 105 -8.62 -30.61 -7.72
N PRO A 106 -7.62 -31.13 -8.45
CA PRO A 106 -7.10 -32.48 -8.26
C PRO A 106 -5.76 -32.42 -7.48
N PHE A 107 -5.61 -31.47 -6.56
CA PHE A 107 -4.46 -31.43 -5.66
C PHE A 107 -4.89 -31.99 -4.30
N SER A 108 -4.86 -33.31 -4.19
CA SER A 108 -4.75 -33.98 -2.90
C SER A 108 -3.40 -33.55 -2.29
N TYR A 109 -3.44 -32.68 -1.28
CA TYR A 109 -2.30 -32.51 -0.39
C TYR A 109 -1.95 -33.88 0.21
N PRO A 110 -0.67 -34.30 0.17
CA PRO A 110 -0.28 -35.49 0.90
C PRO A 110 -0.53 -35.20 2.39
N SER A 111 -1.41 -36.01 3.00
CA SER A 111 -1.54 -36.06 4.45
C SER A 111 -0.17 -36.46 5.00
N ASP A 112 0.48 -35.56 5.73
CA ASP A 112 1.64 -35.90 6.54
C ASP A 112 1.30 -37.08 7.45
N ARG A 113 1.87 -38.24 7.11
CA ARG A 113 2.26 -39.34 8.00
C ARG A 113 3.42 -40.10 7.38
#